data_AF-A0A7W5SKC3-F1
#
_entry.id   AF-A0A7W5SKC3-F1
#
_cell.length_a   1.000
_cell.length_b   1.000
_cell.length_c   1.000
_cell.angle_alpha   90.00
_cell.angle_beta   90.00
_cell.angle_gamma   90.00
#
_symmetry.space_group_name_H-M   'P 1'
#
loop_
_entity.id
_entity.type
_entity.pdbx_description
1 polymer ?
#
loop_
_entity_poly.entity_id
_entity_poly.type
_entity_poly.pdbx_seq_one_letter_code
_entity_poly.pdbx_strand_id
1 'polypeptide(L)'
;MNLSRRQSLGLLAGSVISTTGVAGAAPLVVAATKMTVQERYDFHLAELQKAAAEINPMISYWRVDQPDEDSQNRAIVLIAYQDTGRYDGDGRYEAANPNWNGKRSIYNVKLMDYRIDGERVFHVSTPMESRWLTEPCFKTFVGRKIGGLL
;
A
#
# COMPACT_ATOMS: atom_id res chain seq x y z
N MET A 1 37.52 -4.14 26.27
CA MET A 1 37.68 -5.16 25.21
C MET A 1 36.75 -4.81 24.08
N ASN A 2 37.32 -4.38 22.95
CA ASN A 2 36.61 -3.85 21.77
C ASN A 2 36.80 -4.88 20.65
N LEU A 3 35.72 -5.49 20.15
CA LEU A 3 35.75 -6.30 18.94
C LEU A 3 34.60 -5.89 18.02
N SER A 4 35.00 -5.54 16.81
CA SER A 4 34.27 -4.85 15.75
C SER A 4 33.25 -5.76 15.05
N ARG A 5 32.06 -5.20 14.79
CA ARG A 5 30.87 -5.83 14.21
C ARG A 5 30.93 -5.95 12.67
N ARG A 6 32.08 -6.31 12.11
CA ARG A 6 32.32 -6.42 10.65
C ARG A 6 32.98 -7.75 10.27
N GLN A 7 32.32 -8.89 10.48
CA GLN A 7 32.80 -10.17 9.91
C GLN A 7 31.71 -11.17 9.45
N SER A 8 30.43 -10.79 9.37
CA SER A 8 29.39 -11.69 8.85
C SER A 8 28.95 -11.30 7.44
N LEU A 9 29.88 -11.33 6.49
CA LEU A 9 29.63 -11.40 5.03
C LEU A 9 30.83 -12.12 4.39
N GLY A 10 31.00 -13.39 4.76
CA GLY A 10 32.14 -14.21 4.33
C GLY A 10 31.79 -15.68 4.08
N LEU A 11 30.50 -16.03 3.98
CA LEU A 11 30.07 -17.34 3.49
C LEU A 11 29.57 -17.15 2.06
N LEU A 12 30.36 -17.67 1.12
CA LEU A 12 30.10 -18.01 -0.31
C LEU A 12 31.33 -17.75 -1.21
N ALA A 13 32.52 -17.54 -0.65
CA ALA A 13 33.77 -17.77 -1.37
C ALA A 13 34.21 -19.23 -1.19
N GLY A 14 33.87 -20.10 -2.15
CA GLY A 14 34.45 -21.44 -2.21
C GLY A 14 33.47 -22.54 -2.61
N SER A 15 33.03 -22.56 -3.87
CA SER A 15 32.82 -23.84 -4.55
C SER A 15 33.05 -23.64 -6.05
N VAL A 16 34.21 -24.10 -6.51
CA VAL A 16 34.53 -24.28 -7.92
C VAL A 16 33.91 -25.60 -8.32
N ILE A 17 32.72 -25.58 -8.93
CA ILE A 17 32.17 -26.73 -9.66
C ILE A 17 31.50 -26.22 -10.94
N SER A 18 32.18 -26.56 -12.04
CA SER A 18 31.71 -26.81 -13.41
C SER A 18 30.63 -25.92 -14.03
N THR A 19 31.06 -25.26 -15.09
CA THR A 19 30.28 -24.73 -16.21
C THR A 19 29.22 -25.71 -16.71
N THR A 20 27.96 -25.49 -16.31
CA THR A 20 26.79 -25.90 -17.10
C THR A 20 25.89 -24.67 -17.19
N GLY A 21 25.77 -24.15 -18.41
CA GLY A 21 25.07 -22.90 -18.68
C GLY A 21 23.59 -23.02 -18.31
N VAL A 22 23.17 -22.24 -17.32
CA VAL A 22 21.78 -21.81 -17.20
C VAL A 22 21.72 -20.41 -17.79
N ALA A 23 21.53 -20.35 -19.10
CA ALA A 23 21.01 -19.16 -19.76
C ALA A 23 19.61 -18.90 -19.18
N GLY A 24 19.49 -17.90 -18.30
CA GLY A 24 18.17 -17.57 -17.75
C GLY A 24 18.11 -16.53 -16.62
N ALA A 25 19.20 -16.21 -15.93
CA ALA A 25 19.17 -15.30 -14.78
C ALA A 25 19.85 -13.93 -14.99
N ALA A 26 20.18 -13.57 -16.25
CA ALA A 26 21.02 -12.42 -16.57
C ALA A 26 20.36 -11.13 -17.12
N PRO A 27 19.02 -10.90 -17.18
CA PRO A 27 18.53 -9.64 -17.77
C PRO A 27 18.46 -8.46 -16.78
N LEU A 28 18.22 -8.69 -15.48
CA LEU A 28 17.91 -7.58 -14.55
C LEU A 28 19.13 -6.72 -14.19
N VAL A 29 20.31 -7.32 -14.05
CA VAL A 29 21.52 -6.59 -13.61
C VAL A 29 22.11 -5.73 -14.74
N VAL A 30 21.97 -6.15 -15.99
CA VAL A 30 22.53 -5.44 -17.16
C VAL A 30 21.62 -4.31 -17.65
N ALA A 31 20.29 -4.42 -17.48
CA ALA A 31 19.36 -3.34 -17.81
C ALA A 31 19.51 -2.13 -16.86
N ALA A 32 19.77 -2.38 -15.57
CA ALA A 32 19.94 -1.33 -14.55
C ALA A 32 21.19 -0.45 -14.76
N THR A 33 22.16 -0.88 -15.57
CA THR A 33 23.44 -0.18 -15.78
C THR A 33 23.35 1.01 -16.75
N LYS A 34 22.26 1.11 -17.53
CA LYS A 34 22.02 2.23 -18.47
C LYS A 34 20.99 3.25 -17.99
N MET A 35 20.27 2.93 -16.92
CA MET A 35 19.19 3.77 -16.39
C MET A 35 19.75 4.88 -15.50
N THR A 36 19.12 6.04 -15.54
CA THR A 36 19.29 7.09 -14.53
C THR A 36 18.81 6.61 -13.16
N VAL A 37 19.15 7.34 -12.09
CA VAL A 37 18.67 7.01 -10.74
C VAL A 37 17.14 7.03 -10.67
N GLN A 38 16.51 8.01 -11.31
CA GLN A 38 15.05 8.14 -11.36
C GLN A 38 14.41 6.97 -12.10
N GLU A 39 14.94 6.62 -13.28
CA GLU A 39 14.44 5.48 -14.06
C GLU A 39 14.55 4.16 -13.30
N ARG A 40 15.63 3.95 -12.52
CA ARG A 40 15.75 2.77 -11.65
C ARG A 40 14.71 2.79 -10.55
N TYR A 41 14.47 3.94 -9.93
CA TYR A 41 13.45 4.09 -8.89
C TYR A 41 12.06 3.76 -9.45
N ASP A 42 11.68 4.38 -10.56
CA ASP A 42 10.37 4.20 -11.19
C ASP A 42 10.16 2.75 -11.62
N PHE A 43 11.20 2.12 -12.20
CA PHE A 43 11.16 0.71 -12.59
C PHE A 43 10.91 -0.22 -11.40
N HIS A 44 11.67 -0.07 -10.31
CA HIS A 44 11.50 -0.92 -9.14
C HIS A 44 10.20 -0.64 -8.37
N LEU A 45 9.73 0.61 -8.36
CA LEU A 45 8.43 0.97 -7.81
C LEU A 45 7.30 0.26 -8.58
N ALA A 46 7.34 0.32 -9.92
CA ALA A 46 6.36 -0.33 -10.77
C ALA A 46 6.35 -1.86 -10.60
N GLU A 47 7.52 -2.50 -10.54
CA GLU A 47 7.63 -3.95 -10.31
C GLU A 47 7.07 -4.35 -8.93
N LEU A 48 7.34 -3.57 -7.88
CA LEU A 48 6.79 -3.81 -6.55
C LEU A 48 5.27 -3.67 -6.53
N GLN A 49 4.74 -2.60 -7.14
CA GLN A 49 3.29 -2.37 -7.22
C GLN A 49 2.59 -3.50 -7.99
N LYS A 50 3.19 -3.94 -9.10
CA LYS A 50 2.70 -5.06 -9.90
C LYS A 50 2.67 -6.35 -9.08
N ALA A 51 3.78 -6.72 -8.44
CA ALA A 51 3.84 -7.92 -7.62
C ALA A 51 2.83 -7.89 -6.47
N ALA A 52 2.63 -6.74 -5.84
CA ALA A 52 1.63 -6.57 -4.78
C ALA A 52 0.20 -6.72 -5.30
N ALA A 53 -0.12 -6.16 -6.47
CA ALA A 53 -1.43 -6.30 -7.10
C ALA A 53 -1.72 -7.75 -7.56
N GLU A 54 -0.69 -8.49 -7.98
CA GLU A 54 -0.81 -9.93 -8.26
C GLU A 54 -1.16 -10.75 -7.01
N ILE A 55 -0.61 -10.38 -5.85
CA ILE A 55 -0.91 -11.03 -4.56
C ILE A 55 -2.29 -10.63 -4.04
N ASN A 56 -2.63 -9.33 -4.13
CA ASN A 56 -3.89 -8.79 -3.64
C ASN A 56 -4.57 -7.93 -4.72
N PRO A 57 -5.46 -8.53 -5.52
CA PRO A 57 -6.20 -7.82 -6.56
C PRO A 57 -7.15 -6.73 -6.03
N MET A 58 -7.38 -6.66 -4.71
CA MET A 58 -8.22 -5.62 -4.11
C MET A 58 -7.48 -4.30 -3.90
N ILE A 59 -6.16 -4.23 -4.14
CA ILE A 59 -5.41 -2.97 -4.07
C ILE A 59 -5.89 -2.05 -5.21
N SER A 60 -6.51 -0.93 -4.84
CA SER A 60 -7.10 0.04 -5.77
C SER A 60 -6.36 1.37 -5.81
N TYR A 61 -5.60 1.67 -4.75
CA TYR A 61 -4.94 2.96 -4.60
C TYR A 61 -3.58 2.83 -3.90
N TRP A 62 -2.62 3.64 -4.35
CA TRP A 62 -1.27 3.70 -3.80
C TRP A 62 -0.93 5.12 -3.36
N ARG A 63 -0.29 5.24 -2.20
CA ARG A 63 0.34 6.48 -1.76
C ARG A 63 1.84 6.24 -1.61
N VAL A 64 2.63 7.10 -2.23
CA VAL A 64 4.09 7.08 -2.13
C VAL A 64 4.52 8.42 -1.58
N ASP A 65 4.91 8.45 -0.31
CA ASP A 65 5.49 9.63 0.30
C ASP A 65 7.00 9.55 0.12
N GLN A 66 7.55 10.47 -0.67
CA GLN A 66 8.99 10.65 -0.77
C GLN A 66 9.47 11.61 0.31
N PRO A 67 10.69 11.41 0.83
CA PRO A 67 11.25 12.33 1.82
C PRO A 67 11.48 13.69 1.18
N ASP A 68 10.93 14.75 1.79
CA ASP A 68 11.28 16.12 1.42
C ASP A 68 12.78 16.33 1.65
N GLU A 69 13.41 17.18 0.83
CA GLU A 69 14.86 17.46 0.89
C GLU A 69 15.31 17.90 2.29
N ASP A 70 14.44 18.63 2.98
CA ASP A 70 14.61 19.22 4.33
C ASP A 70 14.18 18.30 5.48
N SER A 71 13.57 17.14 5.18
CA SER A 71 13.13 16.23 6.23
C SER A 71 14.31 15.42 6.78
N GLN A 72 14.40 15.30 8.11
CA GLN A 72 15.34 14.37 8.77
C GLN A 72 14.99 12.90 8.48
N ASN A 73 13.77 12.64 8.04
CA ASN A 73 13.30 11.31 7.68
C ASN A 73 13.62 11.03 6.21
N ARG A 74 14.70 10.29 5.93
CA ARG A 74 15.11 9.91 4.57
C ARG A 74 14.39 8.66 4.04
N ALA A 75 13.32 8.21 4.69
CA ALA A 75 12.59 7.00 4.30
C ALA A 75 11.55 7.32 3.21
N ILE A 76 11.44 6.42 2.23
CA ILE A 76 10.30 6.36 1.30
C ILE A 76 9.21 5.54 1.98
N VAL A 77 8.00 6.08 2.07
CA VAL A 77 6.84 5.36 2.61
C VAL A 77 5.91 4.98 1.47
N LEU A 78 5.68 3.68 1.29
CA LEU A 78 4.73 3.14 0.32
C LEU A 78 3.54 2.56 1.07
N ILE A 79 2.34 3.02 0.74
CA ILE A 79 1.09 2.56 1.33
C ILE A 79 0.18 2.07 0.20
N ALA A 80 -0.22 0.80 0.28
CA ALA A 80 -1.25 0.22 -0.58
C ALA A 80 -2.59 0.23 0.16
N TYR A 81 -3.63 0.73 -0.49
CA TYR A 81 -4.99 0.71 0.02
C TYR A 81 -5.80 -0.31 -0.76
N GLN A 82 -6.42 -1.22 -0.02
CA GLN A 82 -7.32 -2.22 -0.58
C GLN A 82 -8.77 -1.76 -0.45
N ASP A 83 -9.58 -2.05 -1.46
CA ASP A 83 -11.02 -1.94 -1.39
C ASP A 83 -11.55 -2.99 -0.41
N THR A 84 -12.26 -2.53 0.62
CA THR A 84 -12.78 -3.37 1.71
C THR A 84 -14.28 -3.26 1.90
N GLY A 85 -14.90 -2.23 1.29
CA GLY A 85 -16.32 -2.00 1.39
C GLY A 85 -16.91 -1.49 0.09
N ARG A 86 -18.24 -1.64 -0.01
CA ARG A 86 -19.05 -1.03 -1.04
C ARG A 86 -20.19 -0.28 -0.38
N TYR A 87 -20.64 0.79 -1.03
CA TYR A 87 -21.80 1.53 -0.54
C TYR A 87 -23.09 0.79 -0.93
N ASP A 88 -23.85 0.37 0.09
CA ASP A 88 -25.13 -0.33 0.01
C ASP A 88 -26.28 0.54 0.55
N GLY A 89 -26.23 1.84 0.28
CA GLY A 89 -27.21 2.81 0.76
C GLY A 89 -26.91 3.36 2.16
N ASP A 90 -27.58 4.44 2.53
CA ASP A 90 -27.37 5.11 3.82
C ASP A 90 -27.64 4.18 5.02
N GLY A 91 -26.94 4.42 6.12
CA GLY A 91 -27.13 3.66 7.36
C GLY A 91 -25.83 3.43 8.11
N ARG A 92 -25.77 2.32 8.86
CA ARG A 92 -24.63 1.98 9.72
C ARG A 92 -23.67 1.03 9.02
N TYR A 93 -22.39 1.30 9.12
CA TYR A 93 -21.31 0.51 8.53
C TYR A 93 -20.25 0.19 9.58
N GLU A 94 -19.57 -0.94 9.44
CA GLU A 94 -18.37 -1.21 10.23
C GLU A 94 -17.13 -0.62 9.53
N ALA A 95 -16.10 -0.29 10.31
CA ALA A 95 -14.80 0.07 9.76
C ALA A 95 -14.19 -1.07 8.93
N ALA A 96 -13.46 -0.71 7.88
CA ALA A 96 -12.73 -1.62 6.99
C ALA A 96 -11.74 -2.53 7.73
N ASN A 97 -11.10 -1.99 8.76
CA ASN A 97 -10.12 -2.69 9.59
C ASN A 97 -10.48 -2.55 11.07
N PRO A 98 -10.15 -3.54 11.91
CA PRO A 98 -10.30 -3.42 13.36
C PRO A 98 -9.33 -2.37 13.92
N ASN A 99 -9.74 -1.72 15.01
CA ASN A 99 -8.85 -0.88 15.81
C ASN A 99 -7.81 -1.75 16.55
N TRP A 100 -6.85 -1.10 17.22
CA TRP A 100 -5.82 -1.76 18.04
C TRP A 100 -6.37 -2.72 19.10
N ASN A 101 -7.61 -2.53 19.55
CA ASN A 101 -8.29 -3.38 20.53
C ASN A 101 -9.09 -4.54 19.89
N GLY A 102 -8.91 -4.79 18.59
CA GLY A 102 -9.60 -5.84 17.84
C GLY A 102 -11.05 -5.53 17.47
N LYS A 103 -11.64 -4.43 17.96
CA LYS A 103 -13.02 -4.04 17.66
C LYS A 103 -13.07 -3.13 16.43
N ARG A 104 -14.09 -3.30 15.59
CA ARG A 104 -14.37 -2.39 14.48
C ARG A 104 -15.22 -1.21 14.96
N SER A 105 -14.85 0.00 14.55
CA SER A 105 -15.69 1.17 14.76
C SER A 105 -16.98 1.05 13.94
N ILE A 106 -18.06 1.68 14.41
CA ILE A 106 -19.32 1.75 13.67
C ILE A 106 -19.53 3.19 13.23
N TYR A 107 -19.73 3.38 11.93
CA TYR A 107 -19.98 4.66 11.30
C TYR A 107 -21.43 4.79 10.87
N ASN A 108 -21.99 5.99 11.01
CA ASN A 108 -23.16 6.40 10.26
C ASN A 108 -22.68 6.99 8.94
N VAL A 109 -23.25 6.50 7.83
CA VAL A 109 -22.87 6.88 6.47
C VAL A 109 -24.07 7.47 5.77
N LYS A 110 -23.86 8.62 5.14
CA LYS A 110 -24.83 9.28 4.27
C LYS A 110 -24.16 9.70 2.96
N LEU A 111 -24.78 9.37 1.82
CA LEU A 111 -24.38 9.90 0.52
C LEU A 111 -24.80 11.37 0.41
N MET A 112 -23.86 12.22 -0.02
CA MET A 112 -24.11 13.63 -0.25
C MET A 112 -24.68 13.85 -1.66
N ASP A 113 -25.41 14.94 -1.84
CA ASP A 113 -26.04 15.36 -3.09
C ASP A 113 -25.07 16.05 -4.07
N TYR A 114 -23.86 16.37 -3.62
CA TYR A 114 -22.78 16.95 -4.43
C TYR A 114 -21.62 15.98 -4.65
N ARG A 115 -20.73 16.37 -5.56
CA ARG A 115 -19.49 15.65 -5.91
C ARG A 115 -18.27 16.55 -5.69
N ILE A 116 -17.14 15.94 -5.34
CA ILE A 116 -15.83 16.60 -5.30
C ILE A 116 -14.98 15.95 -6.40
N ASP A 117 -14.45 16.74 -7.32
CA ASP A 117 -13.63 16.27 -8.45
C ASP A 117 -14.28 15.14 -9.27
N GLY A 118 -15.62 15.21 -9.39
CA GLY A 118 -16.41 14.19 -10.10
C GLY A 118 -16.72 12.92 -9.29
N GLU A 119 -16.18 12.79 -8.07
CA GLU A 119 -16.38 11.64 -7.20
C GLU A 119 -17.58 11.82 -6.28
N ARG A 120 -18.29 10.72 -5.96
CA ARG A 120 -19.31 10.73 -4.91
C ARG A 120 -18.67 11.05 -3.56
N VAL A 121 -19.39 11.81 -2.74
CA VAL A 121 -18.94 12.20 -1.41
C VAL A 121 -19.86 11.60 -0.36
N PHE A 122 -19.27 11.09 0.71
CA PHE A 122 -19.96 10.45 1.81
C PHE A 122 -19.68 11.23 3.09
N HIS A 123 -20.73 11.60 3.82
CA HIS A 123 -20.59 12.02 5.20
C HIS A 123 -20.52 10.77 6.09
N VAL A 124 -19.39 10.62 6.77
CA VAL A 124 -19.10 9.48 7.65
C VAL A 124 -18.89 10.02 9.06
N SER A 125 -19.71 9.56 10.01
CA SER A 125 -19.69 10.06 11.38
C SER A 125 -19.79 8.99 12.45
N THR A 126 -19.21 9.28 13.61
CA THR A 126 -19.45 8.62 14.88
C THR A 126 -20.05 9.64 15.86
N PRO A 127 -20.39 9.27 17.11
CA PRO A 127 -20.81 10.25 18.10
C PRO A 127 -19.77 11.34 18.42
N MET A 128 -18.47 11.11 18.15
CA MET A 128 -17.38 12.01 18.54
C MET A 128 -16.71 12.72 17.35
N GLU A 129 -16.88 12.21 16.14
CA GLU A 129 -16.19 12.74 14.95
C GLU A 129 -17.07 12.67 13.71
N SER A 130 -16.80 13.55 12.76
CA SER A 130 -17.39 13.51 11.43
C SER A 130 -16.34 13.88 10.40
N ARG A 131 -16.48 13.32 9.20
CA ARG A 131 -15.63 13.62 8.05
C ARG A 131 -16.38 13.39 6.75
N TRP A 132 -15.92 14.05 5.69
CA TRP A 132 -16.36 13.80 4.33
C TRP A 132 -15.29 12.98 3.62
N LEU A 133 -15.70 11.87 3.04
CA LEU A 133 -14.82 10.99 2.27
C LEU A 133 -15.27 10.99 0.82
N THR A 134 -14.34 11.11 -0.11
CA THR A 134 -14.60 10.78 -1.50
C THR A 134 -14.72 9.25 -1.66
N GLU A 135 -15.24 8.80 -2.79
CA GLU A 135 -15.52 7.39 -3.02
C GLU A 135 -14.31 6.44 -2.86
N PRO A 136 -13.10 6.76 -3.37
CA PRO A 136 -11.91 5.93 -3.12
C PRO A 136 -11.55 5.82 -1.63
N CYS A 137 -11.61 6.93 -0.89
CA CYS A 137 -11.38 6.95 0.55
C CYS A 137 -12.46 6.17 1.30
N PHE A 138 -13.70 6.25 0.85
CA PHE A 138 -14.82 5.50 1.43
C PHE A 138 -14.60 3.98 1.30
N LYS A 139 -14.28 3.48 0.10
CA LYS A 139 -14.10 2.04 -0.17
C LYS A 139 -12.97 1.39 0.62
N THR A 140 -11.98 2.18 1.02
CA THR A 140 -10.78 1.71 1.72
C THR A 140 -10.91 1.84 3.25
N PHE A 141 -11.70 2.80 3.74
CA PHE A 141 -11.85 3.10 5.18
C PHE A 141 -13.12 2.50 5.80
N VAL A 142 -14.20 2.43 5.02
CA VAL A 142 -15.50 1.91 5.46
C VAL A 142 -15.70 0.52 4.89
N GLY A 143 -16.05 -0.43 5.75
CA GLY A 143 -16.30 -1.82 5.39
C GLY A 143 -17.76 -2.07 4.98
N ARG A 144 -18.32 -3.20 5.41
CA ARG A 144 -19.69 -3.59 5.06
C ARG A 144 -20.76 -2.84 5.84
N LYS A 145 -21.97 -2.78 5.28
CA LYS A 145 -23.16 -2.30 5.95
C LYS A 145 -23.60 -3.27 7.05
N ILE A 146 -24.05 -2.72 8.18
CA ILE A 146 -24.61 -3.47 9.31
C ILE A 146 -26.13 -3.51 9.18
N GLY A 147 -26.71 -4.71 9.29
CA GLY A 147 -28.16 -4.88 9.29
C GLY A 147 -28.85 -4.76 7.92
N GLY A 148 -28.08 -4.75 6.82
CA GLY A 148 -28.62 -5.04 5.50
C GLY A 148 -28.83 -6.54 5.32
N LEU A 149 -29.90 -6.94 4.64
CA LEU A 149 -30.04 -8.32 4.13
C LEU A 149 -28.93 -8.56 3.10
N LEU A 150 -28.18 -9.65 3.29
CA LEU A 150 -27.16 -10.13 2.35
C LEU A 150 -27.78 -10.51 0.99
#